data_AF-A0ABD3TSR6-F1
#
_entry.id   AF-A0ABD3TSR6-F1
#
_cell.length_a   1.000
_cell.length_b   1.000
_cell.length_c   1.000
_cell.angle_alpha   90.00
_cell.angle_beta   90.00
_cell.angle_gamma   90.00
#
_symmetry.space_group_name_H-M   'P 1'
#
loop_
_entity.id
_entity.type
_entity.pdbx_description
1 polymer ?
#
loop_
_entity_poly.entity_id
_entity_poly.type
_entity_poly.pdbx_seq_one_letter_code
_entity_poly.pdbx_strand_id
1 'polypeptide(L)'
;MDNILLDLPLTPSKPSIFRVNDDLRCVNEKLYDPKVAAIGPFNHGKDHLQKMEQHKYRYLKLLLKRRNESSVDKYVIAMRSLEEKARKCYEETFELNSDDFVQMLLLDGFFTIELIRKYGFDELRERDDTIFQYEQLLSQLRHDLILVENQIPFFVLIQLFTMTKSGDPDDDISYLIQLFIDDISPWPEASSQITGKVSFENIDHVLGLVYKFWCSSFAKIIETRPVKTEEEKFVSINSTTELQEAGVKFEKGTQQSNCLDIKFTKGVIRIPSFDVSDETESVFRNLIAYEHNFIDNHPKYMTDYAFFLHCLINSAKDVEILRRRGIINNLIGDDEMVYNMFNRLGKNILTSSDFCYGDVFDEVNKHCGYCGNRWMANLRHNYFNSPWAFIAFFASVMLLLFTLTQTVFSVLSYVKS
;
A
#
# COMPACT_ATOMS: atom_id res chain seq x y z
N MET A 1 -10.95 22.14 35.86
CA MET A 1 -9.73 21.32 35.69
C MET A 1 -9.91 20.00 36.42
N ASP A 2 -10.25 20.02 37.71
CA ASP A 2 -10.39 18.81 38.53
C ASP A 2 -11.45 17.81 38.03
N ASN A 3 -12.62 18.27 37.57
CA ASN A 3 -13.63 17.37 36.97
C ASN A 3 -13.16 16.74 35.65
N ILE A 4 -12.34 17.44 34.87
CA ILE A 4 -11.77 16.93 33.62
C ILE A 4 -10.70 15.87 33.92
N LEU A 5 -9.91 16.08 34.98
CA LEU A 5 -8.89 15.14 35.43
C LEU A 5 -9.48 13.86 36.06
N LEU A 6 -10.67 13.95 36.66
CA LEU A 6 -11.38 12.79 37.24
C LEU A 6 -11.98 11.86 36.18
N ASP A 7 -12.40 12.41 35.05
CA ASP A 7 -13.02 11.66 33.95
C ASP A 7 -11.99 11.16 32.90
N LEU A 8 -10.74 11.66 32.96
CA LEU A 8 -9.65 11.24 32.07
C LEU A 8 -9.02 9.93 32.60
N PRO A 9 -9.14 8.81 31.89
CA PRO A 9 -8.48 7.57 32.30
C PRO A 9 -6.96 7.75 32.32
N LEU A 10 -6.31 7.19 33.35
CA LEU A 10 -4.85 7.26 33.57
C LEU A 10 -4.02 6.67 32.41
N THR A 11 -4.64 5.85 31.57
CA THR A 11 -4.08 5.36 30.31
C THR A 11 -5.08 5.65 29.20
N PRO A 12 -4.67 6.30 28.10
CA PRO A 12 -5.55 6.51 26.97
C PRO A 12 -6.00 5.14 26.43
N SER A 13 -7.27 5.04 26.04
CA SER A 13 -7.72 3.93 25.18
C SER A 13 -6.78 3.89 23.97
N LYS A 14 -6.41 2.69 23.50
CA LYS A 14 -5.69 2.54 22.24
C LYS A 14 -6.73 2.34 21.13
N PRO A 15 -7.20 3.40 20.47
CA PRO A 15 -8.10 3.24 19.33
C PRO A 15 -7.39 2.50 18.20
N SER A 16 -8.16 1.86 17.36
CA SER A 16 -7.66 1.17 16.17
C SER A 16 -8.25 1.70 14.86
N ILE A 17 -9.23 2.61 14.94
CA ILE A 17 -9.81 3.33 13.80
C ILE A 17 -9.63 4.83 14.06
N PHE A 18 -8.95 5.50 13.15
CA PHE A 18 -8.44 6.87 13.34
C PHE A 18 -8.54 7.66 12.03
N ARG A 19 -8.43 8.99 12.13
CA ARG A 19 -8.28 9.87 10.97
C ARG A 19 -6.82 9.90 10.56
N VAL A 20 -6.57 9.90 9.26
CA VAL A 20 -5.21 10.01 8.75
C VAL A 20 -4.65 11.37 9.10
N ASN A 21 -3.45 11.37 9.70
CA ASN A 21 -2.74 12.59 10.04
C ASN A 21 -2.60 13.53 8.83
N ASP A 22 -2.73 14.84 9.09
CA ASP A 22 -2.71 15.90 8.08
C ASP A 22 -1.47 15.84 7.16
N ASP A 23 -0.31 15.44 7.66
CA ASP A 23 0.91 15.31 6.86
C ASP A 23 0.74 14.24 5.76
N LEU A 24 0.18 13.07 6.09
CA LEU A 24 -0.10 12.04 5.08
C LEU A 24 -1.26 12.45 4.17
N ARG A 25 -2.33 13.02 4.77
CA ARG A 25 -3.56 13.37 4.07
C ARG A 25 -3.36 14.48 3.04
N CYS A 26 -2.53 15.49 3.33
CA CYS A 26 -2.33 16.66 2.47
C CYS A 26 -1.66 16.33 1.12
N VAL A 27 -1.01 15.17 0.98
CA VAL A 27 -0.40 14.78 -0.30
C VAL A 27 -1.48 14.45 -1.34
N ASN A 28 -2.57 13.79 -0.93
CA ASN A 28 -3.74 13.53 -1.74
C ASN A 28 -4.93 13.08 -0.87
N GLU A 29 -5.80 14.01 -0.51
CA GLU A 29 -6.93 13.77 0.40
C GLU A 29 -7.91 12.72 -0.12
N LYS A 30 -8.09 12.65 -1.45
CA LYS A 30 -9.05 11.76 -2.12
C LYS A 30 -8.71 10.28 -1.97
N LEU A 31 -7.50 9.94 -1.52
CA LEU A 31 -7.09 8.55 -1.32
C LEU A 31 -7.69 7.92 -0.05
N TYR A 32 -8.30 8.73 0.82
CA TYR A 32 -8.84 8.30 2.10
C TYR A 32 -10.36 8.46 2.20
N ASP A 33 -10.98 9.14 1.23
CA ASP A 33 -12.42 9.37 1.20
C ASP A 33 -13.14 8.28 0.40
N PRO A 34 -14.22 7.67 0.95
CA PRO A 34 -15.01 6.69 0.21
C PRO A 34 -15.74 7.31 -0.98
N LYS A 35 -15.82 6.53 -2.05
CA LYS A 35 -16.42 6.92 -3.33
C LYS A 35 -17.91 6.60 -3.39
N VAL A 36 -18.33 5.48 -2.81
CA VAL A 36 -19.68 4.91 -2.98
C VAL A 36 -20.36 4.45 -1.69
N ALA A 37 -19.61 3.95 -0.70
CA ALA A 37 -20.18 3.42 0.54
C ALA A 37 -19.45 3.96 1.78
N ALA A 38 -20.20 4.61 2.68
CA ALA A 38 -19.73 4.81 4.04
C ALA A 38 -19.75 3.48 4.79
N ILE A 39 -18.72 3.18 5.58
CA ILE A 39 -18.67 2.05 6.50
C ILE A 39 -18.12 2.60 7.80
N GLY A 40 -18.94 2.61 8.85
CA GLY A 40 -18.58 3.26 10.11
C GLY A 40 -18.98 4.74 10.19
N PRO A 41 -18.71 5.37 11.33
CA PRO A 41 -19.24 6.68 11.69
C PRO A 41 -18.56 7.86 10.98
N PHE A 42 -17.28 7.76 10.62
CA PHE A 42 -16.48 8.88 10.10
C PHE A 42 -16.95 9.41 8.74
N ASN A 43 -17.61 8.58 7.93
CA ASN A 43 -18.16 8.96 6.64
C ASN A 43 -19.69 8.84 6.60
N HIS A 44 -20.32 8.54 7.74
CA HIS A 44 -21.77 8.36 7.83
C HIS A 44 -22.51 9.67 7.52
N GLY A 45 -23.63 9.57 6.80
CA GLY A 45 -24.49 10.71 6.48
C GLY A 45 -24.00 11.66 5.39
N LYS A 46 -22.84 11.40 4.75
CA LYS A 46 -22.37 12.21 3.61
C LYS A 46 -23.30 12.06 2.39
N ASP A 47 -23.72 13.19 1.83
CA ASP A 47 -24.72 13.27 0.75
C ASP A 47 -24.39 12.39 -0.47
N HIS A 48 -23.12 12.35 -0.88
CA HIS A 48 -22.72 11.58 -2.07
C HIS A 48 -22.74 10.05 -1.86
N LEU A 49 -22.79 9.58 -0.61
CA LEU A 49 -22.81 8.16 -0.23
C LEU A 49 -24.22 7.63 0.06
N GLN A 50 -25.22 8.52 0.16
CA GLN A 50 -26.58 8.19 0.60
C GLN A 50 -27.28 7.14 -0.29
N LYS A 51 -26.93 7.09 -1.59
CA LYS A 51 -27.49 6.10 -2.51
C LYS A 51 -27.20 4.66 -2.07
N MET A 52 -26.02 4.41 -1.51
CA MET A 52 -25.65 3.07 -1.08
C MET A 52 -26.36 2.66 0.21
N GLU A 53 -26.74 3.59 1.08
CA GLU A 53 -27.51 3.28 2.31
C GLU A 53 -28.80 2.52 2.00
N GLN A 54 -29.53 2.91 0.95
CA GLN A 54 -30.74 2.19 0.51
C GLN A 54 -30.42 0.76 0.07
N HIS A 55 -29.27 0.55 -0.58
CA HIS A 55 -28.80 -0.76 -1.00
C HIS A 55 -28.41 -1.64 0.19
N LYS A 56 -27.81 -1.08 1.25
CA LYS A 56 -27.53 -1.83 2.48
C LYS A 56 -28.82 -2.41 3.09
N TYR A 57 -29.91 -1.63 3.14
CA TYR A 57 -31.22 -2.14 3.60
C TYR A 57 -31.77 -3.24 2.69
N ARG A 58 -31.54 -3.17 1.38
CA ARG A 58 -31.96 -4.23 0.45
C ARG A 58 -31.21 -5.53 0.75
N TYR A 59 -29.89 -5.47 0.95
CA TYR A 59 -29.09 -6.64 1.33
C TYR A 59 -29.55 -7.23 2.66
N LEU A 60 -29.80 -6.39 3.68
CA LEU A 60 -30.35 -6.85 4.96
C LEU A 60 -31.71 -7.54 4.79
N LYS A 61 -32.62 -6.96 4.00
CA LYS A 61 -33.94 -7.55 3.71
C LYS A 61 -33.82 -8.91 3.01
N LEU A 62 -32.90 -9.04 2.06
CA LEU A 62 -32.65 -10.27 1.30
C LEU A 62 -32.06 -11.36 2.20
N LEU A 63 -31.11 -11.01 3.08
CA LEU A 63 -30.55 -11.89 4.08
C LEU A 63 -31.63 -12.43 5.03
N LEU A 64 -32.47 -11.56 5.59
CA LEU A 64 -33.55 -11.96 6.50
C LEU A 64 -34.56 -12.90 5.80
N LYS A 65 -34.93 -12.58 4.56
CA LYS A 65 -35.80 -13.44 3.75
C LYS A 65 -35.17 -14.81 3.51
N ARG A 66 -33.88 -14.86 3.16
CA ARG A 66 -33.14 -16.12 2.94
C ARG A 66 -33.08 -16.99 4.21
N ARG A 67 -33.02 -16.35 5.38
CA ARG A 67 -32.98 -17.03 6.68
C ARG A 67 -34.36 -17.32 7.29
N ASN A 68 -35.44 -16.92 6.62
CA ASN A 68 -36.81 -16.99 7.14
C ASN A 68 -36.97 -16.26 8.49
N GLU A 69 -36.34 -15.10 8.61
CA GLU A 69 -36.39 -14.26 9.81
C GLU A 69 -37.27 -13.04 9.57
N SER A 70 -38.17 -12.73 10.51
CA SER A 70 -39.13 -11.63 10.39
C SER A 70 -38.69 -10.33 11.07
N SER A 71 -37.61 -10.37 11.87
CA SER A 71 -37.14 -9.24 12.66
C SER A 71 -35.62 -9.23 12.81
N VAL A 72 -35.07 -8.03 13.04
CA VAL A 72 -33.66 -7.79 13.35
C VAL A 72 -33.35 -7.74 14.85
N ASP A 73 -34.35 -7.88 15.73
CA ASP A 73 -34.23 -7.59 17.17
C ASP A 73 -33.05 -8.30 17.83
N LYS A 74 -32.83 -9.59 17.53
CA LYS A 74 -31.71 -10.34 18.09
C LYS A 74 -30.34 -9.77 17.68
N TYR A 75 -30.24 -9.22 16.48
CA TYR A 75 -29.02 -8.59 15.97
C TYR A 75 -28.83 -7.22 16.61
N VAL A 76 -29.91 -6.45 16.77
CA VAL A 76 -29.88 -5.16 17.49
C VAL A 76 -29.41 -5.37 18.94
N ILE A 77 -29.94 -6.37 19.65
CA ILE A 77 -29.52 -6.72 21.00
C ILE A 77 -28.03 -7.07 21.04
N ALA A 78 -27.54 -7.86 20.08
CA ALA A 78 -26.13 -8.22 20.00
C ALA A 78 -25.23 -7.01 19.69
N MET A 79 -25.66 -6.07 18.85
CA MET A 79 -24.90 -4.86 18.56
C MET A 79 -24.92 -3.88 19.73
N ARG A 80 -26.05 -3.80 20.45
CA ARG A 80 -26.20 -3.01 21.68
C ARG A 80 -25.21 -3.44 22.75
N SER A 81 -25.01 -4.74 22.96
CA SER A 81 -24.04 -5.24 23.93
C SER A 81 -22.58 -4.98 23.52
N LEU A 82 -22.33 -4.71 22.24
CA LEU A 82 -21.00 -4.41 21.69
C LEU A 82 -20.71 -2.91 21.56
N GLU A 83 -21.71 -2.04 21.71
CA GLU A 83 -21.60 -0.61 21.43
C GLU A 83 -20.44 0.06 22.19
N GLU A 84 -20.36 -0.12 23.51
CA GLU A 84 -19.35 0.55 24.33
C GLU A 84 -17.93 0.16 23.88
N LYS A 85 -17.73 -1.14 23.59
CA LYS A 85 -16.45 -1.65 23.08
C LYS A 85 -16.16 -1.09 21.68
N ALA A 86 -17.17 -1.03 20.82
CA ALA A 86 -17.01 -0.53 19.45
C ALA A 86 -16.68 0.97 19.41
N ARG A 87 -17.31 1.78 20.27
CA ARG A 87 -17.00 3.22 20.38
C ARG A 87 -15.55 3.45 20.81
N LYS A 88 -15.01 2.63 21.72
CA LYS A 88 -13.62 2.73 22.19
C LYS A 88 -12.56 2.40 21.11
N CYS A 89 -12.97 1.81 19.99
CA CYS A 89 -12.08 1.57 18.85
C CYS A 89 -11.83 2.82 18.02
N TYR A 90 -12.66 3.86 18.12
CA TYR A 90 -12.49 5.10 17.37
C TYR A 90 -11.70 6.12 18.20
N GLU A 91 -10.72 6.76 17.58
CA GLU A 91 -9.90 7.80 18.22
C GLU A 91 -10.72 9.05 18.55
N GLU A 92 -11.55 9.48 17.60
CA GLU A 92 -12.36 10.68 17.69
C GLU A 92 -13.81 10.37 18.08
N THR A 93 -14.44 11.32 18.77
CA THR A 93 -15.87 11.29 19.00
C THR A 93 -16.63 11.69 17.72
N PHE A 94 -17.84 11.16 17.58
CA PHE A 94 -18.70 11.42 16.42
C PHE A 94 -20.15 11.61 16.88
N GLU A 95 -20.91 12.38 16.10
CA GLU A 95 -22.29 12.80 16.41
C GLU A 95 -23.32 11.71 16.06
N LEU A 96 -23.22 10.53 16.68
CA LEU A 96 -24.25 9.50 16.61
C LEU A 96 -24.73 9.16 18.01
N ASN A 97 -26.03 9.30 18.23
CA ASN A 97 -26.66 8.79 19.44
C ASN A 97 -26.53 7.26 19.50
N SER A 98 -26.93 6.68 20.63
CA SER A 98 -26.81 5.25 20.85
C SER A 98 -27.52 4.47 19.74
N ASP A 99 -28.82 4.70 19.53
CA ASP A 99 -29.64 3.95 18.57
C ASP A 99 -29.11 4.02 17.14
N ASP A 100 -28.76 5.21 16.67
CA ASP A 100 -28.22 5.42 15.33
C ASP A 100 -26.88 4.69 15.14
N PHE A 101 -26.01 4.70 16.16
CA PHE A 101 -24.72 4.01 16.09
C PHE A 101 -24.88 2.48 16.01
N VAL A 102 -25.79 1.89 16.78
CA VAL A 102 -26.06 0.44 16.69
C VAL A 102 -26.72 0.06 15.38
N GLN A 103 -27.63 0.90 14.89
CA GLN A 103 -28.21 0.71 13.57
C GLN A 103 -27.15 0.75 12.48
N MET A 104 -26.19 1.68 12.56
CA MET A 104 -25.05 1.75 11.65
C MET A 104 -24.17 0.49 11.75
N LEU A 105 -23.78 0.05 12.95
CA LEU A 105 -22.96 -1.16 13.12
C LEU A 105 -23.64 -2.39 12.51
N LEU A 106 -24.95 -2.53 12.72
CA LEU A 106 -25.74 -3.62 12.18
C LEU A 106 -25.80 -3.55 10.65
N LEU A 107 -26.14 -2.39 10.10
CA LEU A 107 -26.38 -2.21 8.67
C LEU A 107 -25.08 -2.32 7.87
N ASP A 108 -24.02 -1.65 8.32
CA ASP A 108 -22.71 -1.65 7.67
C ASP A 108 -22.03 -3.01 7.81
N GLY A 109 -22.20 -3.66 8.97
CA GLY A 109 -21.70 -5.01 9.20
C GLY A 109 -22.38 -6.04 8.31
N PHE A 110 -23.71 -6.02 8.22
CA PHE A 110 -24.43 -6.92 7.31
C PHE A 110 -24.17 -6.63 5.84
N PHE A 111 -24.09 -5.36 5.46
CA PHE A 111 -23.74 -4.99 4.10
C PHE A 111 -22.38 -5.56 3.71
N THR A 112 -21.36 -5.37 4.57
CA THR A 112 -20.01 -5.91 4.34
C THR A 112 -20.03 -7.43 4.19
N ILE A 113 -20.71 -8.14 5.11
CA ILE A 113 -20.83 -9.61 5.08
C ILE A 113 -21.57 -10.11 3.83
N GLU A 114 -22.70 -9.50 3.48
CA GLU A 114 -23.47 -9.93 2.32
C GLU A 114 -22.78 -9.58 1.01
N LEU A 115 -22.04 -8.48 0.94
CA LEU A 115 -21.24 -8.12 -0.22
C LEU A 115 -20.16 -9.16 -0.51
N ILE A 116 -19.36 -9.55 0.50
CA ILE A 116 -18.31 -10.56 0.33
C ILE A 116 -18.90 -11.96 0.08
N ARG A 117 -20.04 -12.30 0.68
CA ARG A 117 -20.74 -13.57 0.40
C ARG A 117 -21.26 -13.63 -1.02
N LYS A 118 -21.95 -12.58 -1.48
CA LYS A 118 -22.41 -12.50 -2.87
C LYS A 118 -21.24 -12.51 -3.84
N TYR A 119 -20.07 -11.99 -3.45
CA TYR A 119 -18.87 -12.13 -4.27
C TYR A 119 -18.36 -13.57 -4.34
N GLY A 120 -18.30 -14.29 -3.22
CA GLY A 120 -17.86 -15.69 -3.20
C GLY A 120 -18.87 -16.70 -3.75
N PHE A 121 -20.17 -16.40 -3.67
CA PHE A 121 -21.27 -17.32 -4.01
C PHE A 121 -22.21 -16.66 -5.03
N ASP A 122 -22.02 -16.99 -6.31
CA ASP A 122 -22.80 -16.47 -7.43
C ASP A 122 -24.30 -16.73 -7.26
N GLU A 123 -24.69 -17.84 -6.63
CA GLU A 123 -26.07 -18.23 -6.36
C GLU A 123 -26.81 -17.28 -5.40
N LEU A 124 -26.06 -16.48 -4.62
CA LEU A 124 -26.64 -15.47 -3.75
C LEU A 124 -26.97 -14.17 -4.49
N ARG A 125 -26.54 -14.00 -5.75
CA ARG A 125 -26.75 -12.78 -6.52
C ARG A 125 -28.12 -12.77 -7.19
N GLU A 126 -28.86 -11.69 -7.03
CA GLU A 126 -30.04 -11.43 -7.84
C GLU A 126 -29.63 -11.01 -9.25
N ARG A 127 -30.45 -11.34 -10.26
CA ARG A 127 -30.14 -11.00 -11.67
C ARG A 127 -30.01 -9.49 -11.91
N ASP A 128 -30.71 -8.69 -11.11
CA ASP A 128 -30.77 -7.24 -11.17
C ASP A 128 -29.91 -6.54 -10.10
N ASP A 129 -28.98 -7.26 -9.45
CA ASP A 129 -28.08 -6.68 -8.47
C ASP A 129 -27.07 -5.73 -9.15
N THR A 130 -27.30 -4.43 -8.99
CA THR A 130 -26.50 -3.41 -9.67
C THR A 130 -25.02 -3.43 -9.26
N ILE A 131 -24.68 -3.93 -8.07
CA ILE A 131 -23.28 -4.00 -7.63
C ILE A 131 -22.50 -4.97 -8.52
N PHE A 132 -23.10 -6.11 -8.85
CA PHE A 132 -22.47 -7.15 -9.67
C PHE A 132 -22.74 -6.98 -11.18
N GLN A 133 -23.68 -6.11 -11.57
CA GLN A 133 -23.86 -5.71 -12.97
C GLN A 133 -22.83 -4.68 -13.46
N TYR A 134 -22.34 -3.82 -12.56
CA TYR A 134 -21.40 -2.75 -12.90
C TYR A 134 -20.05 -2.97 -12.22
N GLU A 135 -19.09 -3.52 -12.96
CA GLU A 135 -17.74 -3.84 -12.47
C GLU A 135 -17.04 -2.63 -11.80
N GLN A 136 -17.23 -1.42 -12.34
CA GLN A 136 -16.70 -0.20 -11.76
C GLN A 136 -17.23 0.07 -10.34
N LEU A 137 -18.51 -0.21 -10.09
CA LEU A 137 -19.12 -0.03 -8.77
C LEU A 137 -18.54 -1.04 -7.77
N LEU A 138 -18.35 -2.29 -8.20
CA LEU A 138 -17.71 -3.32 -7.38
C LEU A 138 -16.26 -2.97 -7.05
N SER A 139 -15.49 -2.49 -8.03
CA SER A 139 -14.12 -2.00 -7.80
C SER A 139 -14.06 -0.86 -6.77
N GLN A 140 -14.97 0.12 -6.90
CA GLN A 140 -15.09 1.22 -5.93
C GLN A 140 -15.48 0.73 -4.53
N LEU A 141 -16.34 -0.28 -4.42
CA LEU A 141 -16.71 -0.88 -3.14
C LEU A 141 -15.55 -1.66 -2.48
N ARG A 142 -14.75 -2.40 -3.26
CA ARG A 142 -13.53 -3.04 -2.75
C ARG A 142 -12.58 -2.02 -2.16
N HIS A 143 -12.40 -0.93 -2.90
CA HIS A 143 -11.57 0.18 -2.49
C HIS A 143 -12.08 0.83 -1.20
N ASP A 144 -13.37 1.18 -1.12
CA ASP A 144 -13.99 1.80 0.06
C ASP A 144 -13.89 0.93 1.32
N LEU A 145 -13.93 -0.41 1.19
CA LEU A 145 -13.84 -1.35 2.30
C LEU A 145 -12.46 -1.47 2.95
N ILE A 146 -11.40 -1.00 2.27
CA ILE A 146 -10.03 -1.02 2.79
C ILE A 146 -9.53 0.38 3.17
N LEU A 147 -10.38 1.41 3.13
CA LEU A 147 -9.99 2.74 3.57
C LEU A 147 -9.91 2.79 5.09
N VAL A 148 -8.80 3.29 5.64
CA VAL A 148 -8.54 3.30 7.09
C VAL A 148 -9.57 4.12 7.87
N GLU A 149 -10.11 5.18 7.26
CA GLU A 149 -11.15 6.04 7.86
C GLU A 149 -12.58 5.53 7.60
N ASN A 150 -12.74 4.37 6.96
CA ASN A 150 -14.04 3.82 6.55
C ASN A 150 -14.20 2.38 7.05
N GLN A 151 -14.07 2.21 8.37
CA GLN A 151 -14.03 0.90 9.02
C GLN A 151 -15.06 0.80 10.14
N ILE A 152 -15.46 -0.44 10.42
CA ILE A 152 -16.06 -0.84 11.70
C ILE A 152 -15.17 -1.89 12.38
N PRO A 153 -15.23 -2.05 13.70
CA PRO A 153 -14.40 -3.03 14.40
C PRO A 153 -14.66 -4.46 13.93
N PHE A 154 -13.61 -5.25 13.71
CA PHE A 154 -13.72 -6.58 13.11
C PHE A 154 -14.54 -7.55 13.97
N PHE A 155 -14.50 -7.41 15.29
CA PHE A 155 -15.32 -8.24 16.17
C PHE A 155 -16.84 -8.04 15.97
N VAL A 156 -17.27 -6.88 15.45
CA VAL A 156 -18.67 -6.65 15.04
C VAL A 156 -19.02 -7.53 13.84
N LEU A 157 -18.14 -7.57 12.84
CA LEU A 157 -18.29 -8.46 11.68
C LEU A 157 -18.30 -9.92 12.10
N ILE A 158 -17.38 -10.35 12.97
CA ILE A 158 -17.34 -11.72 13.48
C ILE A 158 -18.63 -12.10 14.23
N GLN A 159 -19.15 -11.21 15.08
CA GLN A 159 -20.40 -11.46 15.80
C GLN A 159 -21.57 -11.65 14.81
N LEU A 160 -21.76 -10.72 13.89
CA LEU A 160 -22.85 -10.77 12.90
C LEU A 160 -22.70 -11.96 11.94
N PHE A 161 -21.47 -12.26 11.51
CA PHE A 161 -21.15 -13.39 10.65
C PHE A 161 -21.48 -14.70 11.35
N THR A 162 -21.06 -14.87 12.61
CA THR A 162 -21.35 -16.06 13.41
C THR A 162 -22.86 -16.27 13.60
N MET A 163 -23.61 -15.20 13.86
CA MET A 163 -25.07 -15.27 14.00
C MET A 163 -25.80 -15.57 12.69
N THR A 164 -25.12 -15.47 11.53
CA THR A 164 -25.69 -15.73 10.21
C THR A 164 -24.99 -16.83 9.43
N LYS A 165 -23.99 -17.48 10.03
CA LYS A 165 -23.18 -18.51 9.39
C LYS A 165 -24.06 -19.64 8.87
N SER A 166 -23.79 -20.08 7.65
CA SER A 166 -24.44 -21.24 7.05
C SER A 166 -23.76 -22.54 7.51
N GLY A 167 -24.31 -23.68 7.12
CA GLY A 167 -23.63 -24.98 7.31
C GLY A 167 -22.52 -25.23 6.29
N ASP A 168 -22.30 -24.31 5.35
CA ASP A 168 -21.30 -24.44 4.29
C ASP A 168 -19.88 -24.22 4.86
N PRO A 169 -18.94 -25.17 4.68
CA PRO A 169 -17.55 -24.99 5.05
C PRO A 169 -16.86 -23.81 4.37
N ASP A 170 -17.30 -23.44 3.16
CA ASP A 170 -16.70 -22.35 2.36
C ASP A 170 -17.22 -20.97 2.79
N ASP A 171 -18.27 -20.90 3.61
CA ASP A 171 -18.75 -19.68 4.28
C ASP A 171 -17.84 -19.34 5.47
N ASP A 172 -16.58 -19.04 5.15
CA ASP A 172 -15.55 -18.54 6.07
C ASP A 172 -15.21 -17.09 5.76
N ILE A 173 -15.36 -16.22 6.77
CA ILE A 173 -15.16 -14.77 6.61
C ILE A 173 -13.74 -14.42 6.17
N SER A 174 -12.71 -15.17 6.59
CA SER A 174 -11.33 -14.89 6.17
C SER A 174 -11.19 -15.16 4.68
N TYR A 175 -11.67 -16.32 4.25
CA TYR A 175 -11.61 -16.74 2.85
C TYR A 175 -12.38 -15.79 1.95
N LEU A 176 -13.61 -15.41 2.34
CA LEU A 176 -14.44 -14.50 1.58
C LEU A 176 -13.84 -13.09 1.48
N ILE A 177 -13.25 -12.56 2.57
CA ILE A 177 -12.55 -11.27 2.53
C ILE A 177 -11.32 -11.38 1.62
N GLN A 178 -10.51 -12.42 1.77
CA GLN A 178 -9.32 -12.63 0.94
C GLN A 178 -9.68 -12.69 -0.55
N LEU A 179 -10.65 -13.52 -0.90
CA LEU A 179 -11.17 -13.64 -2.26
C LEU A 179 -11.64 -12.28 -2.80
N PHE A 180 -12.33 -11.50 -1.97
CA PHE A 180 -12.84 -10.18 -2.36
C PHE A 180 -11.75 -9.14 -2.61
N ILE A 181 -10.64 -9.19 -1.86
CA ILE A 181 -9.53 -8.21 -1.97
C ILE A 181 -8.43 -8.63 -2.95
N ASP A 182 -8.37 -9.89 -3.37
CA ASP A 182 -7.31 -10.38 -4.27
C ASP A 182 -7.28 -9.60 -5.60
N ASP A 183 -8.45 -9.15 -6.07
CA ASP A 183 -8.60 -8.30 -7.28
C ASP A 183 -7.95 -6.90 -7.15
N ILE A 184 -7.74 -6.40 -5.93
CA ILE A 184 -7.08 -5.10 -5.70
C ILE A 184 -5.65 -5.26 -5.16
N SER A 185 -5.15 -6.50 -5.05
CA SER A 185 -3.79 -6.77 -4.64
C SER A 185 -2.81 -6.29 -5.71
N PRO A 186 -1.79 -5.49 -5.35
CA PRO A 186 -0.70 -5.16 -6.28
C PRO A 186 0.12 -6.39 -6.70
N TRP A 187 -0.01 -7.54 -6.03
CA TRP A 187 0.84 -8.72 -6.25
C TRP A 187 0.04 -9.94 -6.71
N PRO A 188 -0.30 -10.02 -8.02
CA PRO A 188 -1.14 -11.10 -8.55
C PRO A 188 -0.51 -12.50 -8.42
N GLU A 189 0.83 -12.60 -8.38
CA GLU A 189 1.52 -13.89 -8.25
C GLU A 189 1.60 -14.38 -6.79
N ALA A 190 1.49 -13.48 -5.82
CA ALA A 190 1.63 -13.80 -4.39
C ALA A 190 0.29 -14.13 -3.70
N SER A 191 -0.85 -13.67 -4.24
CA SER A 191 -2.20 -13.92 -3.69
C SER A 191 -2.56 -15.40 -3.65
N SER A 192 -2.07 -16.20 -4.61
CA SER A 192 -2.31 -17.64 -4.70
C SER A 192 -1.72 -18.49 -3.55
N GLN A 193 -0.92 -17.90 -2.66
CA GLN A 193 -0.16 -18.64 -1.64
C GLN A 193 -0.68 -18.45 -0.20
N ILE A 194 -1.62 -17.54 0.02
CA ILE A 194 -2.19 -17.30 1.35
C ILE A 194 -3.29 -18.34 1.59
N THR A 195 -2.89 -19.53 2.05
CA THR A 195 -3.80 -20.69 2.24
C THR A 195 -3.89 -21.13 3.71
N GLY A 196 -3.42 -20.30 4.65
CA GLY A 196 -3.49 -20.57 6.08
C GLY A 196 -4.73 -19.95 6.73
N LYS A 197 -5.41 -20.69 7.62
CA LYS A 197 -6.38 -20.10 8.55
C LYS A 197 -5.68 -19.01 9.35
N VAL A 198 -6.04 -17.75 9.11
CA VAL A 198 -5.49 -16.62 9.84
C VAL A 198 -6.18 -16.53 11.20
N SER A 199 -5.40 -16.49 12.28
CA SER A 199 -5.95 -16.21 13.61
C SER A 199 -6.56 -14.81 13.62
N PHE A 200 -7.80 -14.68 14.08
CA PHE A 200 -8.47 -13.39 14.28
C PHE A 200 -8.03 -12.67 15.56
N GLU A 201 -7.11 -13.27 16.34
CA GLU A 201 -6.48 -12.57 17.45
C GLU A 201 -5.77 -11.32 16.92
N ASN A 202 -6.08 -10.19 17.57
CA ASN A 202 -5.52 -8.87 17.28
C ASN A 202 -5.83 -8.36 15.85
N ILE A 203 -7.01 -8.67 15.30
CA ILE A 203 -7.52 -8.01 14.10
C ILE A 203 -8.46 -6.88 14.49
N ASP A 204 -8.09 -5.66 14.10
CA ASP A 204 -8.84 -4.45 14.43
C ASP A 204 -10.07 -4.23 13.56
N HIS A 205 -9.90 -4.33 12.23
CA HIS A 205 -10.91 -4.11 11.20
C HIS A 205 -10.47 -4.76 9.87
N VAL A 206 -11.23 -4.58 8.78
CA VAL A 206 -10.98 -5.24 7.49
C VAL A 206 -9.60 -4.90 6.93
N LEU A 207 -9.21 -3.62 6.91
CA LEU A 207 -7.87 -3.22 6.48
C LEU A 207 -6.74 -3.85 7.33
N GLY A 208 -6.94 -4.05 8.64
CA GLY A 208 -5.96 -4.76 9.48
C GLY A 208 -5.81 -6.24 9.12
N LEU A 209 -6.91 -6.88 8.68
CA LEU A 209 -6.86 -8.25 8.14
C LEU A 209 -6.13 -8.30 6.79
N VAL A 210 -6.40 -7.34 5.89
CA VAL A 210 -5.70 -7.17 4.60
C VAL A 210 -4.19 -7.03 4.82
N TYR A 211 -3.80 -6.15 5.75
CA TYR A 211 -2.42 -5.98 6.15
C TYR A 211 -1.78 -7.30 6.59
N LYS A 212 -2.47 -8.08 7.43
CA LYS A 212 -1.99 -9.39 7.89
C LYS A 212 -1.85 -10.40 6.74
N PHE A 213 -2.80 -10.44 5.80
CA PHE A 213 -2.72 -11.31 4.63
C PHE A 213 -1.46 -11.04 3.82
N TRP A 214 -1.16 -9.78 3.52
CA TRP A 214 -0.05 -9.43 2.65
C TRP A 214 1.31 -9.41 3.37
N CYS A 215 1.35 -9.07 4.67
CA CYS A 215 2.62 -8.88 5.38
C CYS A 215 3.05 -10.09 6.22
N SER A 216 2.16 -11.02 6.61
CA SER A 216 2.49 -12.08 7.59
C SER A 216 3.63 -13.01 7.17
N SER A 217 3.72 -13.33 5.89
CA SER A 217 4.81 -14.17 5.37
C SER A 217 6.14 -13.39 5.32
N PHE A 218 6.11 -12.07 5.11
CA PHE A 218 7.29 -11.21 5.19
C PHE A 218 7.76 -11.03 6.64
N ALA A 219 6.81 -10.83 7.56
CA ALA A 219 7.07 -10.70 8.99
C ALA A 219 7.91 -11.87 9.52
N LYS A 220 7.56 -13.11 9.16
CA LYS A 220 8.33 -14.31 9.51
C LYS A 220 9.76 -14.29 8.96
N ILE A 221 9.99 -13.72 7.79
CA ILE A 221 11.33 -13.59 7.22
C ILE A 221 12.14 -12.60 8.05
N ILE A 222 11.57 -11.44 8.39
CA ILE A 222 12.23 -10.40 9.20
C ILE A 222 12.53 -10.91 10.62
N GLU A 223 11.58 -11.59 11.28
CA GLU A 223 11.75 -12.16 12.62
C GLU A 223 12.92 -13.17 12.72
N THR A 224 13.27 -13.83 11.61
CA THR A 224 14.41 -14.77 11.57
C THR A 224 15.77 -14.10 11.36
N ARG A 225 15.81 -12.80 11.05
CA ARG A 225 17.06 -12.08 10.85
C ARG A 225 17.74 -11.80 12.18
N PRO A 226 19.09 -11.81 12.22
CA PRO A 226 19.82 -11.46 13.43
C PRO A 226 19.53 -10.01 13.82
N VAL A 227 19.16 -9.79 15.07
CA VAL A 227 18.92 -8.45 15.63
C VAL A 227 20.22 -7.66 15.58
N LYS A 228 20.21 -6.50 14.91
CA LYS A 228 21.33 -5.55 14.96
C LYS A 228 21.38 -4.92 16.35
N THR A 229 22.52 -5.02 17.02
CA THR A 229 22.73 -4.52 18.39
C THR A 229 22.95 -3.01 18.47
N GLU A 230 23.11 -2.32 17.34
CA GLU A 230 23.32 -0.87 17.27
C GLU A 230 22.28 -0.23 16.33
N GLU A 231 21.77 0.95 16.71
CA GLU A 231 20.95 1.81 15.84
C GLU A 231 21.83 2.43 14.74
N GLU A 232 22.31 1.60 13.81
CA GLU A 232 22.99 2.08 12.63
C GLU A 232 21.96 2.73 11.70
N LYS A 233 22.06 4.05 11.51
CA LYS A 233 21.29 4.75 10.47
C LYS A 233 21.67 4.16 9.12
N PHE A 234 20.71 3.52 8.45
CA PHE A 234 20.92 3.03 7.09
C PHE A 234 21.23 4.19 6.14
N VAL A 235 22.07 3.92 5.14
CA VAL A 235 22.35 4.87 4.05
C VAL A 235 21.46 4.49 2.88
N SER A 236 20.69 5.46 2.36
CA SER A 236 19.85 5.25 1.18
C SER A 236 20.65 4.77 -0.03
N ILE A 237 20.01 4.02 -0.93
CA ILE A 237 20.59 3.58 -2.19
C ILE A 237 20.31 4.59 -3.31
N ASN A 238 21.13 4.53 -4.36
CA ASN A 238 20.92 5.33 -5.57
C ASN A 238 19.70 4.81 -6.38
N SER A 239 19.28 5.60 -7.38
CA SER A 239 18.18 5.24 -8.28
C SER A 239 18.49 4.00 -9.14
N THR A 240 17.45 3.41 -9.74
CA THR A 240 17.60 2.24 -10.63
C THR A 240 18.61 2.48 -11.75
N THR A 241 18.57 3.66 -12.38
CA THR A 241 19.46 4.03 -13.48
C THR A 241 20.90 4.11 -12.99
N GLU A 242 21.16 4.83 -11.89
CA GLU A 242 22.50 4.98 -11.32
C GLU A 242 23.07 3.64 -10.82
N LEU A 243 22.23 2.79 -10.22
CA LEU A 243 22.61 1.45 -9.80
C LEU A 243 22.96 0.57 -11.00
N GLN A 244 22.20 0.67 -12.09
CA GLN A 244 22.51 -0.04 -13.34
C GLN A 244 23.84 0.41 -13.95
N GLU A 245 24.14 1.70 -13.92
CA GLU A 245 25.43 2.26 -14.34
C GLU A 245 26.59 1.80 -13.43
N ALA A 246 26.34 1.64 -12.13
CA ALA A 246 27.27 1.06 -11.17
C ALA A 246 27.44 -0.47 -11.30
N GLY A 247 26.76 -1.11 -12.24
CA GLY A 247 26.89 -2.53 -12.55
C GLY A 247 25.90 -3.45 -11.82
N VAL A 248 24.91 -2.89 -11.13
CA VAL A 248 23.82 -3.66 -10.51
C VAL A 248 22.81 -4.09 -11.58
N LYS A 249 22.35 -5.33 -11.50
CA LYS A 249 21.29 -5.85 -12.37
C LYS A 249 19.97 -5.94 -11.61
N PHE A 250 18.87 -5.77 -12.33
CA PHE A 250 17.52 -5.94 -11.82
C PHE A 250 16.87 -7.14 -12.47
N GLU A 251 16.29 -8.01 -11.66
CA GLU A 251 15.57 -9.22 -12.09
C GLU A 251 14.25 -9.34 -11.34
N LYS A 252 13.25 -9.91 -12.00
CA LYS A 252 12.00 -10.31 -11.35
C LYS A 252 12.27 -11.40 -10.30
N GLY A 253 11.63 -11.28 -9.15
CA GLY A 253 11.63 -12.29 -8.08
C GLY A 253 11.07 -13.63 -8.54
N THR A 254 11.37 -14.71 -7.82
CA THR A 254 10.84 -16.04 -8.14
C THR A 254 9.39 -16.16 -7.69
N GLN A 255 8.55 -16.97 -8.35
CA GLN A 255 7.14 -17.13 -7.97
C GLN A 255 6.91 -17.56 -6.51
N GLN A 256 7.91 -18.16 -5.85
CA GLN A 256 7.88 -18.56 -4.44
C GLN A 256 8.30 -17.47 -3.44
N SER A 257 8.70 -16.27 -3.91
CA SER A 257 9.07 -15.17 -3.02
C SER A 257 7.82 -14.48 -2.47
N ASN A 258 7.84 -14.14 -1.18
CA ASN A 258 6.84 -13.26 -0.59
C ASN A 258 6.78 -11.92 -1.34
N CYS A 259 5.60 -11.29 -1.43
CA CYS A 259 5.36 -10.06 -2.18
C CYS A 259 6.24 -8.86 -1.81
N LEU A 260 6.72 -8.79 -0.57
CA LEU A 260 7.58 -7.72 -0.06
C LEU A 260 9.06 -8.12 -0.01
N ASP A 261 9.41 -9.38 -0.29
CA ASP A 261 10.76 -9.90 -0.09
C ASP A 261 11.73 -9.51 -1.23
N ILE A 262 12.43 -8.39 -1.03
CA ILE A 262 13.48 -7.91 -1.93
C ILE A 262 14.83 -8.48 -1.49
N LYS A 263 15.56 -9.05 -2.45
CA LYS A 263 16.88 -9.68 -2.21
C LYS A 263 17.95 -9.09 -3.08
N PHE A 264 19.14 -8.91 -2.50
CA PHE A 264 20.35 -8.63 -3.26
C PHE A 264 21.30 -9.82 -3.20
N THR A 265 21.72 -10.34 -4.35
CA THR A 265 22.72 -11.41 -4.41
C THR A 265 23.63 -11.24 -5.60
N LYS A 266 24.94 -11.20 -5.35
CA LYS A 266 26.00 -11.16 -6.39
C LYS A 266 25.81 -10.04 -7.43
N GLY A 267 25.45 -8.83 -6.98
CA GLY A 267 25.25 -7.69 -7.88
C GLY A 267 23.89 -7.66 -8.58
N VAL A 268 22.93 -8.46 -8.13
CA VAL A 268 21.57 -8.52 -8.69
C VAL A 268 20.53 -8.25 -7.61
N ILE A 269 19.72 -7.22 -7.79
CA ILE A 269 18.52 -6.94 -6.99
C ILE A 269 17.36 -7.72 -7.62
N ARG A 270 16.71 -8.56 -6.82
CA ARG A 270 15.48 -9.29 -7.16
C ARG A 270 14.31 -8.70 -6.43
N ILE A 271 13.32 -8.24 -7.19
CA ILE A 271 12.11 -7.61 -6.68
C ILE A 271 10.92 -8.45 -7.16
N PRO A 272 10.03 -8.90 -6.25
CA PRO A 272 8.76 -9.52 -6.66
C PRO A 272 8.01 -8.61 -7.62
N SER A 273 7.41 -9.18 -8.67
CA SER A 273 6.66 -8.34 -9.62
C SER A 273 5.36 -7.84 -9.01
N PHE A 274 4.97 -6.63 -9.36
CA PHE A 274 3.71 -6.03 -8.94
C PHE A 274 3.07 -5.20 -10.07
N ASP A 275 1.75 -5.11 -9.98
CA ASP A 275 0.90 -4.32 -10.85
C ASP A 275 0.73 -2.91 -10.28
N VAL A 276 0.74 -1.92 -11.17
CA VAL A 276 0.46 -0.52 -10.85
C VAL A 276 -0.82 -0.14 -11.56
N SER A 277 -1.93 -0.07 -10.81
CA SER A 277 -3.26 0.37 -11.22
C SER A 277 -3.66 1.68 -10.54
N ASP A 278 -4.83 2.22 -10.88
CA ASP A 278 -5.35 3.48 -10.33
C ASP A 278 -5.56 3.41 -8.80
N GLU A 279 -5.77 2.21 -8.27
CA GLU A 279 -5.99 1.94 -6.86
C GLU A 279 -4.69 1.80 -6.06
N THR A 280 -3.56 1.48 -6.73
CA THR A 280 -2.29 1.13 -6.07
C THR A 280 -1.84 2.22 -5.09
N GLU A 281 -1.91 3.51 -5.48
CA GLU A 281 -1.51 4.60 -4.59
C GLU A 281 -2.35 4.62 -3.30
N SER A 282 -3.66 4.46 -3.42
CA SER A 282 -4.55 4.47 -2.26
C SER A 282 -4.37 3.22 -1.38
N VAL A 283 -4.20 2.04 -1.98
CA VAL A 283 -3.94 0.80 -1.23
C VAL A 283 -2.70 0.96 -0.35
N PHE A 284 -1.59 1.43 -0.92
CA PHE A 284 -0.36 1.67 -0.17
C PHE A 284 -0.55 2.74 0.91
N ARG A 285 -1.20 3.86 0.58
CA ARG A 285 -1.43 4.97 1.52
C ARG A 285 -2.27 4.59 2.72
N ASN A 286 -3.29 3.76 2.53
CA ASN A 286 -4.14 3.30 3.63
C ASN A 286 -3.40 2.29 4.52
N LEU A 287 -2.58 1.40 3.95
CA LEU A 287 -1.73 0.49 4.73
C LEU A 287 -0.61 1.23 5.49
N ILE A 288 0.02 2.22 4.87
CA ILE A 288 1.03 3.08 5.52
C ILE A 288 0.39 3.86 6.67
N ALA A 289 -0.80 4.44 6.45
CA ALA A 289 -1.54 5.12 7.51
C ALA A 289 -1.87 4.14 8.66
N TYR A 290 -2.31 2.92 8.34
CA TYR A 290 -2.51 1.84 9.31
C TYR A 290 -1.27 1.56 10.16
N GLU A 291 -0.09 1.40 9.53
CA GLU A 291 1.17 1.17 10.25
C GLU A 291 1.59 2.35 11.13
N HIS A 292 1.42 3.59 10.64
CA HIS A 292 1.83 4.80 11.34
C HIS A 292 1.08 5.03 12.66
N ASN A 293 -0.10 4.44 12.83
CA ASN A 293 -0.89 4.57 14.07
C ASN A 293 -0.41 3.68 15.22
N PHE A 294 0.36 2.63 14.93
CA PHE A 294 0.90 1.78 15.99
C PHE A 294 2.12 2.46 16.64
N ILE A 295 1.94 2.94 17.87
CA ILE A 295 3.04 3.50 18.69
C ILE A 295 3.93 2.36 19.19
N ASP A 296 5.24 2.52 18.95
CA ASP A 296 6.40 1.72 19.40
C ASP A 296 6.52 0.27 18.89
N ASN A 297 7.70 -0.04 18.32
CA ASN A 297 8.23 -1.37 17.98
C ASN A 297 7.41 -2.28 17.05
N HIS A 298 6.31 -1.81 16.45
CA HIS A 298 5.65 -2.52 15.36
C HIS A 298 6.44 -2.31 14.05
N PRO A 299 6.81 -3.40 13.34
CA PRO A 299 7.47 -3.28 12.05
C PRO A 299 6.56 -2.57 11.04
N LYS A 300 7.15 -1.70 10.22
CA LYS A 300 6.46 -0.93 9.17
C LYS A 300 6.77 -1.50 7.79
N TYR A 301 6.31 -2.73 7.54
CA TYR A 301 6.65 -3.50 6.34
C TYR A 301 6.28 -2.77 5.04
N MET A 302 5.07 -2.21 4.98
CA MET A 302 4.53 -1.48 3.83
C MET A 302 5.19 -0.13 3.66
N THR A 303 5.41 0.61 4.74
CA THR A 303 6.10 1.89 4.72
C THR A 303 7.54 1.73 4.26
N ASP A 304 8.26 0.76 4.80
CA ASP A 304 9.65 0.49 4.43
C ASP A 304 9.76 0.01 2.97
N TYR A 305 8.80 -0.79 2.50
CA TYR A 305 8.74 -1.24 1.11
C TYR A 305 8.44 -0.07 0.16
N ALA A 306 7.47 0.80 0.51
CA ALA A 306 7.16 2.00 -0.26
C ALA A 306 8.36 2.95 -0.34
N PHE A 307 9.09 3.11 0.77
CA PHE A 307 10.33 3.89 0.80
C PHE A 307 11.42 3.27 -0.06
N PHE A 308 11.60 1.95 -0.03
CA PHE A 308 12.53 1.25 -0.91
C PHE A 308 12.24 1.52 -2.39
N LEU A 309 10.97 1.38 -2.79
CA LEU A 309 10.54 1.66 -4.17
C LEU A 309 10.71 3.13 -4.54
N HIS A 310 10.43 4.05 -3.61
CA HIS A 310 10.66 5.48 -3.79
C HIS A 310 12.13 5.78 -4.09
N CYS A 311 13.09 5.19 -3.36
CA CYS A 311 14.52 5.37 -3.63
C CYS A 311 14.93 4.84 -5.02
N LEU A 312 14.36 3.72 -5.45
CA LEU A 312 14.66 3.13 -6.76
C LEU A 312 14.06 3.93 -7.93
N ILE A 313 12.91 4.57 -7.74
CA ILE A 313 12.10 5.19 -8.79
C ILE A 313 12.16 6.72 -8.65
N ASN A 314 13.23 7.32 -9.17
CA ASN A 314 13.45 8.76 -9.14
C ASN A 314 13.13 9.45 -10.48
N SER A 315 12.81 8.68 -11.51
CA SER A 315 12.46 9.18 -12.85
C SER A 315 11.61 8.16 -13.63
N ALA A 316 10.96 8.61 -14.71
CA ALA A 316 10.31 7.70 -15.68
C ALA A 316 11.31 6.69 -16.30
N LYS A 317 12.60 7.03 -16.36
CA LYS A 317 13.63 6.12 -16.88
C LYS A 317 13.85 4.91 -15.97
N ASP A 318 13.78 5.13 -14.66
CA ASP A 318 13.86 4.05 -13.67
C ASP A 318 12.70 3.09 -13.81
N VAL A 319 11.48 3.63 -13.98
CA VAL A 319 10.27 2.83 -14.24
C VAL A 319 10.43 2.02 -15.53
N GLU A 320 10.91 2.63 -16.61
CA GLU A 320 11.13 1.95 -17.88
C GLU A 320 12.06 0.74 -17.71
N ILE A 321 13.15 0.89 -16.94
CA ILE A 321 14.09 -0.20 -16.66
C ILE A 321 13.40 -1.33 -15.91
N LEU A 322 12.69 -1.02 -14.81
CA LEU A 322 12.01 -2.03 -14.00
C LEU A 322 10.89 -2.74 -14.77
N ARG A 323 10.13 -2.00 -15.59
CA ARG A 323 9.09 -2.54 -16.47
C ARG A 323 9.66 -3.48 -17.53
N ARG A 324 10.76 -3.10 -18.19
CA ARG A 324 11.45 -3.98 -19.17
C ARG A 324 11.99 -5.26 -18.54
N ARG A 325 12.21 -5.28 -17.22
CA ARG A 325 12.61 -6.49 -16.46
C ARG A 325 11.42 -7.30 -15.95
N GLY A 326 10.18 -6.88 -16.22
CA GLY A 326 8.96 -7.53 -15.75
C GLY A 326 8.72 -7.38 -14.25
N ILE A 327 9.39 -6.43 -13.59
CA ILE A 327 9.18 -6.13 -12.16
C ILE A 327 7.93 -5.27 -11.98
N ILE A 328 7.78 -4.23 -12.81
CA ILE A 328 6.60 -3.37 -12.81
C ILE A 328 5.73 -3.74 -14.01
N ASN A 329 4.46 -4.03 -13.75
CA ASN A 329 3.43 -4.09 -14.77
C ASN A 329 2.58 -2.81 -14.69
N ASN A 330 2.71 -1.94 -15.70
CA ASN A 330 2.09 -0.61 -15.71
C ASN A 330 0.68 -0.67 -16.31
N LEU A 331 -0.34 -0.32 -15.52
CA LEU A 331 -1.76 -0.27 -15.91
C LEU A 331 -2.35 1.16 -15.88
N ILE A 332 -1.58 2.19 -15.48
CA ILE A 332 -2.08 3.57 -15.29
C ILE A 332 -1.63 4.56 -16.38
N GLY A 333 -1.05 4.07 -17.47
CA GLY A 333 -0.65 4.91 -18.61
C GLY A 333 0.83 4.80 -18.94
N ASP A 334 1.56 5.92 -18.86
CA ASP A 334 2.97 5.97 -19.19
C ASP A 334 3.88 5.80 -17.96
N ASP A 335 5.18 5.69 -18.22
CA ASP A 335 6.20 5.48 -17.17
C ASP A 335 6.35 6.73 -16.26
N GLU A 336 5.92 7.91 -16.72
CA GLU A 336 5.94 9.17 -15.96
C GLU A 336 4.83 9.21 -14.91
N MET A 337 3.63 8.70 -15.22
CA MET A 337 2.55 8.57 -14.23
C MET A 337 2.93 7.66 -13.07
N VAL A 338 3.58 6.53 -13.36
CA VAL A 338 4.09 5.59 -12.33
C VAL A 338 5.15 6.25 -11.46
N TYR A 339 6.11 6.95 -12.06
CA TYR A 339 7.12 7.71 -11.31
C TYR A 339 6.46 8.73 -10.37
N ASN A 340 5.54 9.54 -10.89
CA ASN A 340 4.86 10.57 -10.09
C ASN A 340 4.06 9.96 -8.93
N MET A 341 3.45 8.78 -9.13
CA MET A 341 2.78 8.03 -8.06
C MET A 341 3.75 7.63 -6.95
N PHE A 342 4.87 6.97 -7.27
CA PHE A 342 5.85 6.56 -6.26
C PHE A 342 6.58 7.74 -5.60
N ASN A 343 6.80 8.82 -6.34
CA ASN A 343 7.32 10.06 -5.78
C ASN A 343 6.33 10.66 -4.77
N ARG A 344 5.02 10.62 -5.04
CA ARG A 344 4.02 10.98 -4.04
C ARG A 344 4.08 10.02 -2.85
N LEU A 345 4.04 8.70 -3.07
CA LEU A 345 4.06 7.69 -2.00
C LEU A 345 5.22 7.88 -1.01
N GLY A 346 6.40 8.30 -1.47
CA GLY A 346 7.54 8.61 -0.60
C GLY A 346 7.42 9.90 0.24
N LYS A 347 6.41 10.74 0.02
CA LYS A 347 6.20 11.97 0.79
C LYS A 347 5.50 11.69 2.11
N ASN A 348 6.03 12.32 3.16
CA ASN A 348 5.48 12.33 4.52
C ASN A 348 5.33 10.94 5.16
N ILE A 349 6.16 9.98 4.71
CA ILE A 349 6.25 8.65 5.32
C ILE A 349 7.36 8.60 6.36
N LEU A 350 7.17 7.80 7.40
CA LEU A 350 8.13 7.63 8.49
C LEU A 350 8.55 6.17 8.53
N THR A 351 9.74 5.87 8.02
CA THR A 351 10.29 4.50 8.05
C THR A 351 10.40 3.97 9.47
N SER A 352 10.52 2.65 9.60
CA SER A 352 10.80 2.03 10.88
C SER A 352 12.23 2.36 11.36
N SER A 353 12.47 2.29 12.67
CA SER A 353 13.81 2.41 13.25
C SER A 353 14.71 1.24 12.83
N ASP A 354 14.13 0.03 12.82
CA ASP A 354 14.74 -1.20 12.28
C ASP A 354 14.27 -1.43 10.84
N PHE A 355 14.78 -0.59 9.93
CA PHE A 355 14.38 -0.58 8.53
C PHE A 355 14.51 -1.97 7.89
N CYS A 356 13.39 -2.51 7.39
CA CYS A 356 13.29 -3.91 6.92
C CYS A 356 14.28 -4.27 5.79
N TYR A 357 14.77 -3.28 5.05
CA TYR A 357 15.70 -3.47 3.92
C TYR A 357 17.09 -2.89 4.19
N GLY A 358 17.44 -2.61 5.45
CA GLY A 358 18.75 -2.07 5.82
C GLY A 358 19.90 -2.92 5.31
N ASP A 359 19.82 -4.25 5.51
CA ASP A 359 20.83 -5.19 4.99
C ASP A 359 20.99 -5.12 3.47
N VAL A 360 19.87 -5.02 2.76
CA VAL A 360 19.87 -4.92 1.29
C VAL A 360 20.54 -3.61 0.85
N PHE A 361 20.23 -2.51 1.52
CA PHE A 361 20.86 -1.20 1.27
C PHE A 361 22.37 -1.27 1.51
N ASP A 362 22.79 -1.83 2.65
CA ASP A 362 24.19 -1.96 3.02
C ASP A 362 24.96 -2.79 1.99
N GLU A 363 24.41 -3.93 1.57
CA GLU A 363 25.04 -4.79 0.57
C GLU A 363 25.12 -4.15 -0.81
N VAL A 364 24.06 -3.45 -1.24
CA VAL A 364 24.03 -2.71 -2.52
C VAL A 364 25.05 -1.59 -2.52
N ASN A 365 25.08 -0.76 -1.47
CA ASN A 365 26.02 0.35 -1.35
C ASN A 365 27.47 -0.15 -1.29
N LYS A 366 27.73 -1.23 -0.54
CA LYS A 366 29.05 -1.89 -0.51
C LYS A 366 29.46 -2.40 -1.89
N HIS A 367 28.55 -3.04 -2.61
CA HIS A 367 28.81 -3.50 -3.97
C HIS A 367 29.13 -2.34 -4.92
N CYS A 368 28.33 -1.28 -4.89
CA CYS A 368 28.54 -0.09 -5.71
C CYS A 368 29.85 0.62 -5.36
N GLY A 369 30.26 0.65 -4.09
CA GLY A 369 31.57 1.18 -3.68
C GLY A 369 32.73 0.39 -4.31
N TYR A 370 32.67 -0.95 -4.28
CA TYR A 370 33.68 -1.79 -4.94
C TYR A 370 33.66 -1.65 -6.46
N CYS A 371 32.48 -1.64 -7.08
CA CYS A 371 32.32 -1.52 -8.53
C CYS A 371 32.73 -0.13 -9.02
N GLY A 372 32.36 0.95 -8.33
CA GLY A 372 32.80 2.31 -8.63
C GLY A 372 34.31 2.44 -8.54
N ASN A 373 34.93 1.92 -7.48
CA ASN A 373 36.39 1.88 -7.36
C ASN A 373 37.03 1.07 -8.49
N ARG A 374 36.44 -0.06 -8.89
CA ARG A 374 36.94 -0.90 -9.98
C ARG A 374 36.72 -0.29 -11.35
N TRP A 375 35.59 0.37 -11.58
CA TRP A 375 35.26 1.08 -12.81
C TRP A 375 36.17 2.29 -12.97
N MET A 376 36.36 3.09 -11.91
CA MET A 376 37.35 4.17 -11.88
C MET A 376 38.77 3.67 -12.08
N ALA A 377 39.15 2.54 -11.46
CA ALA A 377 40.45 1.91 -11.70
C ALA A 377 40.60 1.42 -13.15
N ASN A 378 39.56 0.82 -13.73
CA ASN A 378 39.55 0.37 -15.13
C ASN A 378 39.55 1.55 -16.11
N LEU A 379 38.82 2.62 -15.84
CA LEU A 379 38.87 3.86 -16.62
C LEU A 379 40.26 4.44 -16.58
N ARG A 380 40.84 4.55 -15.37
CA ARG A 380 42.21 5.01 -15.19
C ARG A 380 43.20 4.12 -15.95
N HIS A 381 43.00 2.80 -15.88
CA HIS A 381 43.88 1.83 -16.52
C HIS A 381 43.77 1.82 -18.05
N ASN A 382 42.55 1.86 -18.59
CA ASN A 382 42.30 1.69 -20.02
C ASN A 382 42.33 3.00 -20.80
N TYR A 383 41.94 4.11 -20.18
CA TYR A 383 41.85 5.42 -20.83
C TYR A 383 42.93 6.40 -20.37
N PHE A 384 43.34 6.36 -19.10
CA PHE A 384 44.28 7.34 -18.54
C PHE A 384 45.73 6.84 -18.35
N ASN A 385 46.05 5.60 -18.72
CA ASN A 385 47.45 5.12 -18.75
C ASN A 385 48.15 5.29 -20.11
N SER A 386 47.43 5.74 -21.15
CA SER A 386 48.05 6.14 -22.43
C SER A 386 48.17 7.66 -22.48
N PRO A 387 49.37 8.25 -22.31
CA PRO A 387 49.57 9.70 -22.40
C PRO A 387 48.99 10.28 -23.71
N TRP A 388 48.99 9.48 -24.76
CA TRP A 388 48.58 9.85 -26.11
C TRP A 388 47.07 10.02 -26.27
N ALA A 389 46.24 9.26 -25.54
CA ALA A 389 44.77 9.40 -25.63
C ALA A 389 44.30 10.72 -25.01
N PHE A 390 44.91 11.11 -23.89
CA PHE A 390 44.65 12.39 -23.22
C PHE A 390 45.12 13.57 -24.09
N ILE A 391 46.33 13.50 -24.64
CA ILE A 391 46.86 14.52 -25.55
C ILE A 391 46.00 14.62 -26.82
N ALA A 392 45.57 13.51 -27.40
CA ALA A 392 44.73 13.51 -28.61
C ALA A 392 43.34 14.10 -28.36
N PHE A 393 42.73 13.82 -27.20
CA PHE A 393 41.46 14.43 -26.80
C PHE A 393 41.59 15.96 -26.63
N PHE A 394 42.61 16.42 -25.92
CA PHE A 394 42.83 17.87 -25.76
C PHE A 394 43.23 18.55 -27.07
N ALA A 395 44.03 17.91 -27.92
CA ALA A 395 44.41 18.43 -29.23
C ALA A 395 43.19 18.58 -30.16
N SER A 396 42.26 17.61 -30.14
CA SER A 396 41.02 17.68 -30.94
C SER A 396 40.06 18.76 -30.44
N VAL A 397 39.94 18.95 -29.13
CA VAL A 397 39.18 20.08 -28.55
C VAL A 397 39.82 21.43 -28.92
N MET A 398 41.14 21.56 -28.85
CA MET A 398 41.85 22.78 -29.26
C MET A 398 41.69 23.08 -30.75
N LEU A 399 41.78 22.05 -31.60
CA LEU A 399 41.54 22.20 -33.04
C LEU A 399 40.13 22.69 -33.35
N LEU A 400 39.11 22.19 -32.64
CA LEU A 400 37.73 22.66 -32.77
C LEU A 400 37.57 24.13 -32.36
N LEU A 401 38.24 24.56 -31.30
CA LEU A 401 38.22 25.97 -30.88
C LEU A 401 38.93 26.88 -31.90
N PHE A 402 40.04 26.41 -32.49
CA PHE A 402 40.72 27.13 -33.56
C PHE A 402 39.89 27.22 -34.84
N THR A 403 39.22 26.14 -35.24
CA THR A 403 38.33 26.19 -36.41
C THR A 403 37.13 27.08 -36.16
N LEU A 404 36.56 27.09 -34.95
CA LEU A 404 35.47 27.98 -34.59
C LEU A 404 35.90 29.46 -34.65
N THR A 405 37.06 29.80 -34.06
CA THR A 405 37.59 31.17 -34.10
C THR A 405 37.94 31.61 -35.52
N GLN A 406 38.56 30.73 -36.32
CA GLN A 406 38.85 31.00 -37.74
C GLN A 406 37.58 31.21 -38.56
N THR A 407 36.52 30.43 -38.29
CA THR A 407 35.22 30.59 -38.95
C THR A 407 34.59 31.93 -38.58
N VAL A 408 34.61 32.31 -37.30
CA VAL A 408 34.12 33.62 -36.83
C VAL A 408 34.87 34.77 -37.50
N PHE A 409 36.21 34.72 -37.55
CA PHE A 409 37.00 35.76 -38.24
C PHE A 409 36.72 35.82 -39.75
N SER A 410 36.51 34.67 -40.40
CA SER A 410 36.21 34.60 -41.83
C SER A 410 34.83 35.19 -42.15
N VAL A 411 33.83 34.92 -41.30
CA VAL A 411 32.50 35.53 -41.42
C VAL A 411 32.56 37.04 -41.15
N LEU A 412 33.29 37.47 -40.12
CA LEU A 412 33.45 38.90 -39.83
C LEU A 412 34.21 39.66 -40.92
N SER A 413 35.17 39.04 -41.61
CA SER A 413 35.85 39.68 -42.75
C SER A 413 34.96 39.77 -43.98
N TYR A 414 34.09 38.77 -44.20
CA TYR A 414 33.11 38.77 -45.29
C TYR A 414 32.00 39.81 -45.07
N VAL A 415 31.55 40.03 -43.83
CA VAL A 415 30.51 41.03 -43.50
C VAL A 415 31.06 42.47 -43.46
N LYS A 416 32.38 42.66 -43.33
CA LYS A 416 33.05 43.97 -43.39
C LYS A 416 33.60 44.34 -44.78
N SER A 417 33.51 43.43 -45.75
CA SER A 417 33.76 43.70 -47.17
C SER A 417 32.45 43.98 -47.90
#